data_AF-A0A3P1BJ69-F1
#
_entry.id   AF-A0A3P1BJ69-F1
#
_cell.length_a   1.000
_cell.length_b   1.000
_cell.length_c   1.000
_cell.angle_alpha   90.00
_cell.angle_beta   90.00
_cell.angle_gamma   90.00
#
_symmetry.space_group_name_H-M   'P 1'
#
loop_
_entity.id
_entity.type
_entity.pdbx_description
1 polymer ?
#
loop_
_entity_poly.entity_id
_entity_poly.type
_entity_poly.pdbx_seq_one_letter_code
_entity_poly.pdbx_strand_id
1 'polypeptide(L)'
;MKNDHPADEGIQQFVLHKTDCDQRLIDHIAHCPECQRRAKLYVLLRERIEGLEKPVFEFNLTAVVMSQLSLPKYVGVFENVLSYVLVAMAGLWVGLVYYLIRPDLVKLVSALSPMFIYFFVLTAGGVFFFLLATLYADFQQKLKTLTFR
;
A
#
# COMPACT_ATOMS: atom_id res chain seq x y z
N MET A 1 3.00 23.11 -40.01
CA MET A 1 1.84 22.24 -39.79
C MET A 1 2.35 20.81 -39.73
N LYS A 2 2.28 20.16 -38.56
CA LYS A 2 2.76 18.78 -38.41
C LYS A 2 1.71 17.85 -39.00
N ASN A 3 2.04 17.18 -40.10
CA ASN A 3 1.22 16.18 -40.79
C ASN A 3 1.14 14.84 -40.01
N ASP A 4 1.17 14.90 -38.68
CA ASP A 4 1.21 13.70 -37.86
C ASP A 4 -0.23 13.42 -37.40
N HIS A 5 -0.87 12.46 -38.07
CA HIS A 5 -2.17 11.96 -37.66
C HIS A 5 -2.01 11.03 -36.46
N PRO A 6 -2.94 11.03 -35.51
CA PRO A 6 -2.94 10.06 -34.42
C PRO A 6 -2.97 8.64 -34.97
N ALA A 7 -2.26 7.75 -34.30
CA ALA A 7 -2.30 6.33 -34.58
C ALA A 7 -3.74 5.79 -34.44
N ASP A 8 -4.05 4.71 -35.15
CA ASP A 8 -5.42 4.19 -35.23
C ASP A 8 -5.94 3.75 -33.85
N GLU A 9 -5.06 3.33 -32.93
CA GLU A 9 -5.40 3.00 -31.54
C GLU A 9 -6.01 4.21 -30.81
N GLY A 10 -5.48 5.42 -31.05
CA GLY A 10 -6.01 6.65 -30.48
C GLY A 10 -7.41 6.97 -31.02
N ILE A 11 -7.64 6.74 -32.31
CA ILE A 11 -8.96 6.95 -32.94
C ILE A 11 -9.98 5.93 -32.40
N GLN A 12 -9.57 4.67 -32.19
CA GLN A 12 -10.43 3.64 -31.59
C GLN A 12 -10.76 3.96 -30.14
N GLN A 13 -9.78 4.39 -29.34
CA GLN A 13 -10.00 4.80 -27.95
C GLN A 13 -10.98 5.97 -27.86
N PHE A 14 -10.88 6.94 -28.79
CA PHE A 14 -11.83 8.07 -28.86
C PHE A 14 -13.27 7.61 -29.11
N VAL A 15 -13.50 6.58 -29.92
CA VAL A 15 -14.83 6.05 -30.23
C VAL A 15 -15.38 5.16 -29.12
N LEU A 16 -14.52 4.40 -28.44
CA LEU A 16 -14.92 3.46 -27.38
C LEU A 16 -15.09 4.16 -26.01
N HIS A 17 -14.12 5.00 -25.64
CA HIS A 17 -13.98 5.61 -24.31
C HIS A 17 -13.59 7.09 -24.39
N LYS A 18 -14.48 7.91 -24.97
CA LYS A 18 -14.26 9.35 -25.18
C LYS A 18 -13.88 10.13 -23.91
N THR A 19 -14.30 9.68 -22.73
CA THR A 19 -14.00 10.32 -21.43
C THR A 19 -12.57 10.13 -20.96
N ASP A 20 -11.88 9.11 -21.46
CA ASP A 20 -10.55 8.71 -21.00
C ASP A 20 -9.46 9.12 -21.99
N CYS A 21 -9.82 9.92 -23.00
CA CYS A 21 -8.91 10.42 -24.01
C CYS A 21 -8.29 11.75 -23.63
N ASP A 22 -7.03 11.95 -24.03
CA ASP A 22 -6.34 13.22 -23.92
C ASP A 22 -7.06 14.33 -24.70
N GLN A 23 -7.17 15.52 -24.10
CA GLN A 23 -7.85 16.67 -24.70
C GLN A 23 -7.27 17.04 -26.08
N ARG A 24 -5.96 16.88 -26.25
CA ARG A 24 -5.25 17.13 -27.53
C ARG A 24 -5.71 16.22 -28.67
N LEU A 25 -6.08 14.98 -28.36
CA LEU A 25 -6.57 14.02 -29.34
C LEU A 25 -8.00 14.37 -29.77
N ILE A 26 -8.84 14.76 -28.81
CA ILE A 26 -10.21 15.23 -29.05
C ILE A 26 -10.19 16.46 -29.96
N ASP A 27 -9.34 17.44 -29.65
CA ASP A 27 -9.20 18.67 -30.43
C ASP A 27 -8.68 18.39 -31.84
N HIS A 28 -7.74 17.46 -32.01
CA HIS A 28 -7.23 17.06 -33.32
C HIS A 28 -8.32 16.41 -34.18
N ILE A 29 -9.09 15.46 -33.63
CA ILE A 29 -10.15 14.77 -34.37
C ILE A 29 -11.28 15.74 -34.75
N ALA A 30 -11.55 16.76 -33.94
CA ALA A 30 -12.53 17.79 -34.25
C ALA A 30 -12.14 18.68 -35.45
N HIS A 31 -10.84 18.94 -35.64
CA HIS A 31 -10.34 19.84 -36.68
C HIS A 31 -9.74 19.14 -37.90
N CYS A 32 -9.50 17.83 -37.83
CA CYS A 32 -8.94 17.05 -38.94
C CYS A 32 -10.03 16.23 -39.67
N PRO A 33 -10.36 16.55 -40.94
CA PRO A 33 -11.43 15.88 -41.68
C PRO A 33 -11.14 14.39 -41.95
N GLU A 34 -9.87 14.03 -42.13
CA GLU A 34 -9.46 12.62 -42.32
C GLU A 34 -9.66 11.79 -41.06
N CYS A 35 -9.27 12.32 -39.89
CA CYS A 35 -9.47 11.63 -38.61
C CYS A 35 -10.96 11.53 -38.26
N GLN A 36 -11.75 12.56 -38.58
CA GLN A 36 -13.20 12.53 -38.39
C GLN A 36 -13.86 11.45 -39.25
N ARG A 37 -13.42 11.27 -40.50
CA ARG A 37 -13.91 10.20 -41.39
C ARG A 37 -13.60 8.81 -40.84
N ARG A 38 -12.37 8.59 -40.35
CA ARG A 38 -11.98 7.32 -39.70
C ARG A 38 -12.77 7.04 -38.44
N ALA A 39 -12.94 8.04 -37.57
CA ALA A 39 -13.74 7.91 -36.35
C ALA A 39 -15.20 7.53 -36.68
N LYS A 40 -15.82 8.12 -37.71
CA LYS A 40 -17.17 7.76 -38.17
C LYS A 40 -17.28 6.30 -38.60
N LEU A 41 -16.26 5.76 -39.28
CA LEU A 41 -16.25 4.34 -39.66
C LEU A 41 -16.24 3.41 -38.43
N TYR A 42 -15.44 3.74 -37.42
CA TYR A 42 -15.41 2.99 -36.16
C TYR A 42 -16.73 3.10 -35.39
N VAL A 43 -17.41 4.25 -35.43
CA VAL A 43 -18.75 4.41 -34.83
C VAL A 43 -19.75 3.47 -35.50
N LEU A 44 -19.78 3.42 -36.84
CA LEU A 44 -20.67 2.50 -37.58
C LEU A 44 -20.37 1.02 -37.28
N LEU A 45 -19.08 0.68 -37.13
CA LEU A 45 -18.66 -0.67 -36.79
C LEU A 45 -19.10 -1.05 -35.37
N ARG A 46 -18.96 -0.12 -34.41
CA ARG A 46 -19.42 -0.28 -33.04
C ARG A 46 -20.93 -0.46 -32.98
N GLU A 47 -21.71 0.37 -33.66
CA GLU A 47 -23.18 0.24 -33.72
C GLU A 47 -23.63 -1.11 -34.28
N ARG A 48 -22.93 -1.60 -35.32
CA ARG A 48 -23.15 -2.95 -35.86
C ARG A 48 -22.88 -4.04 -34.83
N ILE A 49 -21.81 -3.92 -34.04
CA ILE A 49 -21.43 -4.90 -33.02
C ILE A 49 -22.38 -4.85 -31.83
N GLU A 50 -22.75 -3.67 -31.36
CA GLU A 50 -23.71 -3.50 -30.26
C GLU A 50 -25.12 -3.96 -30.65
N GLY A 51 -25.46 -3.91 -31.94
CA GLY A 51 -26.70 -4.46 -32.49
C GLY A 51 -26.70 -5.97 -32.69
N LEU A 52 -25.58 -6.67 -32.50
CA LEU A 52 -25.58 -8.14 -32.45
C LEU A 52 -26.31 -8.60 -31.19
N GLU A 53 -27.06 -9.69 -31.30
CA GLU A 53 -27.67 -10.31 -30.12
C GLU A 53 -26.58 -10.61 -29.10
N LYS A 54 -26.82 -10.15 -27.86
CA LYS A 54 -25.91 -10.43 -26.76
C LYS A 54 -25.81 -11.95 -26.61
N PRO A 55 -24.59 -12.52 -26.58
CA PRO A 55 -24.44 -13.95 -26.39
C PRO A 55 -25.09 -14.33 -25.05
N VAL A 56 -26.17 -15.10 -25.13
CA VAL A 56 -26.81 -15.68 -23.95
C VAL A 56 -26.02 -16.96 -23.65
N PHE A 57 -25.32 -16.96 -22.53
CA PHE A 57 -24.70 -18.20 -22.05
C PHE A 57 -25.82 -19.14 -21.59
N GLU A 58 -25.84 -20.37 -22.11
CA GLU A 58 -26.78 -21.42 -21.69
C GLU A 58 -26.55 -21.90 -20.24
N PHE A 59 -25.51 -21.39 -19.60
CA PHE A 59 -25.13 -21.71 -18.23
C PHE A 59 -25.02 -20.44 -17.39
N ASN A 60 -25.19 -20.61 -16.07
CA ASN A 60 -25.11 -19.51 -15.12
C ASN A 60 -23.65 -19.05 -14.96
N LEU A 61 -23.23 -18.12 -15.82
CA LEU A 61 -21.90 -17.51 -15.81
C LEU A 61 -21.58 -16.91 -14.43
N THR A 62 -22.57 -16.29 -13.78
CA THR A 62 -22.40 -15.69 -12.45
C THR A 62 -22.02 -16.73 -11.41
N ALA A 63 -22.66 -17.91 -11.40
CA ALA A 63 -22.32 -18.99 -10.47
C ALA A 63 -20.89 -19.52 -10.71
N VAL A 64 -20.50 -19.68 -11.98
CA VAL A 64 -19.14 -20.14 -12.35
C VAL A 64 -18.08 -19.12 -11.92
N VAL A 65 -18.28 -17.83 -12.21
CA VAL A 65 -17.33 -16.77 -11.84
C VAL A 65 -17.25 -16.58 -10.32
N MET A 66 -18.40 -16.62 -9.63
CA MET A 66 -18.44 -16.52 -8.16
C MET A 66 -17.69 -17.67 -7.48
N SER A 67 -17.71 -18.86 -8.06
CA SER A 67 -16.94 -20.01 -7.54
C SER A 67 -15.42 -19.86 -7.69
N GLN A 68 -14.96 -19.02 -8.62
CA GLN A 68 -13.53 -18.78 -8.87
C GLN A 68 -12.99 -17.56 -8.11
N LEU A 69 -13.88 -16.71 -7.58
CA LEU A 69 -13.48 -15.64 -6.68
C LEU A 69 -13.05 -16.28 -5.35
N SER A 70 -11.75 -16.28 -5.09
CA SER A 70 -11.20 -16.69 -3.80
C SER A 70 -11.84 -15.83 -2.72
N LEU A 71 -12.70 -16.43 -1.90
CA LEU A 71 -13.22 -15.80 -0.70
C LEU A 71 -12.04 -15.27 0.11
N PRO A 72 -12.11 -14.04 0.67
CA PRO A 72 -11.07 -13.53 1.54
C PRO A 72 -10.87 -14.57 2.65
N LYS A 73 -9.67 -15.15 2.69
CA LYS A 73 -9.27 -16.08 3.75
C LYS A 73 -9.54 -15.35 5.07
N TYR A 74 -10.56 -15.80 5.80
CA TYR A 74 -10.82 -15.33 7.14
C TYR A 74 -9.67 -15.86 7.99
N VAL A 75 -8.58 -15.11 8.05
CA VAL A 75 -7.45 -15.43 8.94
C VAL A 75 -8.05 -15.37 10.33
N GLY A 76 -8.22 -16.54 10.94
CA GLY A 76 -9.04 -16.70 12.13
C GLY A 76 -8.61 -15.71 13.19
N VAL A 77 -9.55 -14.87 13.64
CA VAL A 77 -9.36 -13.92 14.75
C VAL A 77 -8.74 -14.62 15.98
N PHE A 78 -8.94 -15.93 16.10
CA PHE A 78 -8.36 -16.82 17.09
C PHE A 78 -6.82 -16.84 17.13
N GLU A 79 -6.12 -16.77 15.99
CA GLU A 79 -4.65 -16.77 15.97
C GLU A 79 -4.09 -15.47 16.55
N ASN A 80 -4.73 -14.34 16.24
CA ASN A 80 -4.36 -13.05 16.79
C ASN A 80 -4.71 -12.95 18.29
N VAL A 81 -5.88 -13.45 18.70
CA VAL A 81 -6.28 -13.43 20.11
C VAL A 81 -5.35 -14.32 20.96
N LEU A 82 -4.96 -15.50 20.46
CA LEU A 82 -4.06 -16.39 21.17
C LEU A 82 -2.66 -15.79 21.35
N SER A 83 -2.13 -15.09 20.33
CA SER A 83 -0.85 -14.40 20.46
C SER A 83 -0.90 -13.26 21.48
N TYR A 84 -1.98 -12.47 21.51
CA TYR A 84 -2.17 -11.42 22.53
C TYR A 84 -2.29 -11.99 23.95
N VAL A 85 -3.00 -13.10 24.14
CA VAL A 85 -3.14 -13.75 25.44
C VAL A 85 -1.78 -14.30 25.92
N LEU A 86 -0.98 -14.90 25.04
CA LEU A 86 0.37 -15.37 25.39
C LEU A 86 1.29 -14.23 25.81
N VAL A 87 1.27 -13.10 25.08
CA VAL A 87 2.06 -11.92 25.44
C VAL A 87 1.61 -11.33 26.77
N ALA A 88 0.30 -11.24 27.01
CA ALA A 88 -0.23 -10.75 28.28
C ALA A 88 0.17 -11.66 29.46
N MET A 89 0.11 -12.98 29.27
CA MET A 89 0.51 -13.95 30.29
C MET A 89 2.01 -13.89 30.58
N ALA A 90 2.85 -13.77 29.55
CA ALA A 90 4.29 -13.59 29.71
C ALA A 90 4.61 -12.27 30.46
N GLY A 91 3.93 -11.18 30.10
CA GLY A 91 4.08 -9.88 30.78
C GLY A 91 3.68 -9.94 32.25
N LEU A 92 2.57 -10.61 32.58
CA LEU A 92 2.15 -10.83 33.96
C LEU A 92 3.17 -11.64 34.76
N TRP A 93 3.73 -12.69 34.17
CA TRP A 93 4.79 -13.49 34.81
C TRP A 93 6.04 -12.69 35.08
N VAL A 94 6.54 -11.94 34.09
CA VAL A 94 7.71 -11.08 34.26
C VAL A 94 7.45 -10.01 35.33
N GLY A 95 6.26 -9.40 35.33
CA GLY A 95 5.86 -8.41 36.33
C GLY A 95 5.79 -9.00 37.75
N LEU A 96 5.25 -10.21 37.89
CA LEU A 96 5.16 -10.92 39.16
C LEU A 96 6.55 -11.26 39.71
N VAL A 97 7.42 -11.81 38.87
CA VAL A 97 8.82 -12.13 39.23
C VAL A 97 9.56 -10.84 39.63
N TYR A 98 9.40 -9.76 38.86
CA TYR A 98 9.99 -8.47 39.19
C TYR A 98 9.50 -7.93 40.54
N TYR A 99 8.20 -8.02 40.82
CA TYR A 99 7.62 -7.57 42.09
C TYR A 99 8.20 -8.34 43.29
N LEU A 100 8.36 -9.65 43.17
CA LEU A 100 8.91 -10.51 44.21
C LEU A 100 10.39 -10.25 44.48
N ILE A 101 11.19 -10.04 43.43
CA ILE A 101 12.65 -9.86 43.55
C ILE A 101 13.01 -8.38 43.81
N ARG A 102 12.08 -7.43 43.66
CA ARG A 102 12.30 -5.99 43.89
C ARG A 102 13.03 -5.66 45.20
N PRO A 103 12.63 -6.14 46.40
CA PRO A 103 13.33 -5.78 47.63
C PRO A 103 14.76 -6.31 47.66
N ASP A 104 15.02 -7.48 47.07
CA ASP A 104 16.34 -8.09 47.04
C ASP A 104 17.23 -7.43 45.97
N LEU A 105 16.67 -7.03 44.83
CA LEU A 105 17.36 -6.23 43.81
C LEU A 105 17.81 -4.88 44.36
N VAL A 106 16.94 -4.18 45.10
CA VAL A 106 17.30 -2.89 45.70
C VAL A 106 18.41 -3.07 46.74
N LYS A 107 18.36 -4.14 47.55
CA LYS A 107 19.46 -4.48 48.46
C LYS A 107 20.74 -4.79 47.70
N LEU A 108 20.68 -5.59 46.63
CA LEU A 108 21.84 -5.94 45.81
C LEU A 108 22.47 -4.71 45.15
N VAL A 109 21.65 -3.81 44.61
CA VAL A 109 22.09 -2.55 43.99
C VAL A 109 22.67 -1.62 45.05
N SER A 110 22.08 -1.54 46.24
CA SER A 110 22.63 -0.74 47.34
C SER A 110 23.91 -1.32 47.95
N ALA A 111 24.09 -2.63 47.86
CA ALA A 111 25.32 -3.33 48.26
C ALA A 111 26.41 -3.26 47.18
N LEU A 112 26.02 -3.00 45.93
CA LEU A 112 26.95 -2.73 44.84
C LEU A 112 27.63 -1.38 45.09
N SER A 113 28.96 -1.35 44.99
CA SER A 113 29.70 -0.10 45.21
C SER A 113 29.17 0.99 44.26
N PRO A 114 28.89 2.21 44.77
CA PRO A 114 28.30 3.30 43.99
C PRO A 114 29.13 3.64 42.74
N MET A 115 30.44 3.36 42.76
CA MET A 115 31.33 3.52 41.61
C MET A 115 30.87 2.71 40.38
N PHE A 116 30.41 1.46 40.55
CA PHE A 116 29.92 0.62 39.44
C PHE A 116 28.61 1.15 38.85
N ILE A 117 27.73 1.70 39.71
CA ILE A 117 26.47 2.29 39.28
C ILE A 117 26.76 3.50 38.37
N TYR A 118 27.72 4.37 38.74
CA TYR A 118 28.09 5.51 37.91
C TYR A 118 28.68 5.09 36.56
N PHE A 119 29.54 4.07 36.51
CA PHE A 119 30.05 3.54 35.23
C PHE A 119 28.94 2.97 34.35
N PHE A 120 27.99 2.24 34.94
CA PHE A 120 26.87 1.67 34.19
C PHE A 120 25.96 2.77 33.63
N VAL A 121 25.63 3.78 34.45
CA VAL A 121 24.81 4.92 34.01
C VAL A 121 25.52 5.73 32.92
N LEU A 122 26.84 5.94 33.04
CA LEU A 122 27.62 6.65 32.03
C LEU A 122 27.65 5.92 30.69
N THR A 123 27.86 4.60 30.71
CA THR A 123 27.90 3.78 29.50
C THR A 123 26.52 3.64 28.87
N ALA A 124 25.49 3.31 29.64
CA ALA A 124 24.10 3.22 29.16
C ALA A 124 23.61 4.57 28.63
N GLY A 125 23.90 5.67 29.34
CA GLY A 125 23.57 7.02 28.90
C GLY A 125 24.29 7.40 27.60
N GLY A 126 25.57 7.08 27.48
CA GLY A 126 26.34 7.32 26.25
C GLY A 126 25.77 6.58 25.04
N VAL A 127 25.44 5.30 25.20
CA VAL A 127 24.80 4.49 24.13
C VAL A 127 23.43 5.06 23.78
N PHE A 128 22.63 5.45 24.78
CA PHE A 128 21.31 6.04 24.56
C PHE A 128 21.38 7.36 23.78
N PHE A 129 22.29 8.26 24.16
CA PHE A 129 22.52 9.51 23.43
C PHE A 129 23.01 9.26 22.01
N PHE A 130 23.89 8.28 21.82
CA PHE A 130 24.38 7.91 20.49
C PHE A 130 23.24 7.39 19.60
N LEU A 131 22.38 6.53 20.13
CA LEU A 131 21.19 6.00 19.43
C LEU A 131 20.20 7.12 19.08
N LEU A 132 19.95 8.05 19.98
CA LEU A 132 19.10 9.22 19.71
C LEU A 132 19.69 10.08 18.59
N ALA A 133 20.99 10.34 18.62
CA ALA A 133 21.66 11.14 17.59
C ALA A 133 21.59 10.45 16.21
N THR A 134 21.81 9.14 16.15
CA THR A 134 21.70 8.37 14.90
C THR A 134 20.27 8.33 14.37
N LEU A 135 19.29 8.13 15.25
CA LEU A 135 17.88 8.13 14.87
C LEU A 135 17.42 9.51 14.37
N TYR A 136 17.88 10.58 15.01
CA TYR A 136 17.62 11.95 14.57
C TYR A 136 18.24 12.25 13.20
N ALA A 137 19.48 11.79 12.96
CA ALA A 137 20.16 11.94 11.68
C ALA A 137 19.43 11.20 10.55
N ASP A 138 18.98 9.96 10.79
CA ASP A 138 18.20 9.17 9.83
C ASP A 138 16.85 9.84 9.51
N PHE A 139 16.19 10.42 10.52
CA PHE A 139 14.95 11.16 10.33
C PHE A 139 15.14 12.38 9.41
N GLN A 140 16.22 13.14 9.60
CA GLN A 140 16.56 14.28 8.74
C GLN A 140 16.86 13.87 7.30
N GLN A 141 17.52 12.72 7.09
CA GLN A 141 17.75 12.20 5.74
C GLN A 141 16.44 11.83 5.04
N LYS A 142 15.53 11.16 5.74
CA LYS A 142 14.19 10.80 5.22
C LYS A 142 13.35 12.03 4.86
N LEU A 143 13.43 13.10 5.65
CA LEU A 143 12.76 14.37 5.33
C LEU A 143 13.31 14.99 4.04
N LYS A 144 14.64 15.03 3.86
CA LYS A 144 15.26 15.59 2.65
C LYS A 144 14.88 14.83 1.38
N THR A 145 14.71 13.51 1.47
CA THR A 145 14.26 12.70 0.31
C THR A 145 12.80 12.93 -0.05
N LEU A 146 11.95 13.32 0.91
CA LEU A 146 10.53 13.58 0.67
C LEU A 146 10.27 14.99 0.14
N THR A 147 11.10 15.98 0.48
CA THR A 147 10.98 17.36 -0.02
C THR A 147 11.52 17.54 -1.45
N PHE A 148 12.25 16.56 -2.00
CA PHE A 148 12.84 16.61 -3.34
C PHE A 148 12.00 15.92 -4.43
N ARG A 149 10.71 15.67 -4.18
CA ARG A 149 9.76 15.11 -5.16
C ARG A 149 8.59 16.05 -5.40
#